data_AF-A0A942S2Q1-F1
#
_entry.id   AF-A0A942S2Q1-F1
#
_cell.length_a   1.000
_cell.length_b   1.000
_cell.length_c   1.000
_cell.angle_alpha   90.00
_cell.angle_beta   90.00
_cell.angle_gamma   90.00
#
_symmetry.space_group_name_H-M   'P 1'
#
loop_
_entity.id
_entity.type
_entity.pdbx_description
1 polymer ?
#
loop_
_entity_poly.entity_id
_entity_poly.type
_entity_poly.pdbx_seq_one_letter_code
_entity_poly.pdbx_strand_id
1 'polypeptide(L)'
;MNTAFRDVIFINDLTMFRSWLIALGIAIIGSNFIEDLGFLGDDGLRRQVFSPIAAMVGGYLFGVGIVIAGGCGSGVLYKQGEGQFAALVATFGFAVSLIATLHGPLQPIMKAIKSYRVSIGTGEDAITTPALWDFFGQSLTTKWAVIAIVIAIIIPIVLKGRPFAAGAKKGWSWSVGGAVIGL
;
A
#
# COMPACT_ATOMS: atom_id res chain seq x y z
N MET A 1 -5.09 8.45 0.77
CA MET A 1 -5.87 7.19 0.80
C MET A 1 -7.07 7.29 1.72
N ASN A 2 -6.91 7.61 3.01
CA ASN A 2 -8.02 7.87 3.94
C ASN A 2 -9.04 8.90 3.41
N THR A 3 -8.55 9.98 2.79
CA THR A 3 -9.40 11.01 2.18
C THR A 3 -10.25 10.47 1.03
N ALA A 4 -9.72 9.53 0.23
CA ALA A 4 -10.49 8.94 -0.88
C ALA A 4 -11.71 8.17 -0.37
N PHE A 5 -11.57 7.38 0.71
CA PHE A 5 -12.72 6.68 1.30
C PHE A 5 -13.73 7.63 1.92
N ARG A 6 -13.26 8.69 2.59
CA ARG A 6 -14.13 9.74 3.14
C ARG A 6 -14.92 10.43 2.02
N ASP A 7 -14.26 10.84 0.95
CA ASP A 7 -14.87 11.60 -0.12
C ASP A 7 -15.87 10.74 -0.92
N VAL A 8 -15.63 9.42 -1.04
CA VAL A 8 -16.61 8.48 -1.60
C VAL A 8 -17.87 8.39 -0.74
N ILE A 9 -17.73 8.26 0.58
CA ILE A 9 -18.87 8.05 1.49
C ILE A 9 -19.67 9.34 1.70
N PHE A 10 -18.99 10.47 1.89
CA PHE A 10 -19.64 11.72 2.31
C PHE A 10 -19.89 12.71 1.17
N ILE A 11 -19.03 12.71 0.14
CA ILE A 11 -19.02 13.72 -0.92
C ILE A 11 -19.49 13.09 -2.26
N ASN A 12 -19.61 11.75 -2.31
CA ASN A 12 -19.85 10.97 -3.54
C ASN A 12 -18.82 11.27 -4.65
N ASP A 13 -17.61 11.72 -4.29
CA ASP A 13 -16.53 11.96 -5.25
C ASP A 13 -15.61 10.73 -5.34
N LEU A 14 -15.63 10.09 -6.50
CA LEU A 14 -14.84 8.90 -6.82
C LEU A 14 -13.49 9.23 -7.47
N THR A 15 -13.15 10.50 -7.68
CA THR A 15 -11.97 10.91 -8.45
C THR A 15 -10.67 10.40 -7.81
N MET A 16 -10.47 10.68 -6.52
CA MET A 16 -9.29 10.21 -5.77
C MET A 16 -9.28 8.69 -5.55
N PHE A 17 -10.46 8.07 -5.50
CA PHE A 17 -10.57 6.61 -5.39
C PHE A 17 -10.17 5.92 -6.69
N ARG A 18 -10.61 6.44 -7.84
CA ARG A 18 -10.25 5.94 -9.17
C ARG A 18 -8.76 6.10 -9.48
N SER A 19 -8.15 7.24 -9.13
CA SER A 19 -6.70 7.43 -9.31
C SER A 19 -5.89 6.42 -8.49
N TRP A 20 -6.32 6.16 -7.25
CA TRP A 20 -5.72 5.13 -6.41
C TRP A 20 -5.87 3.72 -7.02
N LEU A 21 -7.03 3.37 -7.57
CA LEU A 21 -7.24 2.08 -8.23
C LEU A 21 -6.35 1.88 -9.46
N ILE A 22 -6.13 2.93 -10.27
CA ILE A 22 -5.20 2.87 -11.41
C ILE A 22 -3.77 2.61 -10.91
N ALA A 23 -3.32 3.38 -9.92
CA ALA A 23 -1.99 3.23 -9.36
C ALA A 23 -1.79 1.82 -8.76
N LEU A 24 -2.81 1.28 -8.09
CA LEU A 24 -2.81 -0.08 -7.58
C LEU A 24 -2.71 -1.11 -8.72
N GLY A 25 -3.48 -0.95 -9.79
CA GLY A 25 -3.40 -1.85 -10.96
C GLY A 25 -2.02 -1.85 -11.59
N ILE A 26 -1.42 -0.68 -11.81
CA ILE A 26 -0.06 -0.54 -12.36
C ILE A 26 0.97 -1.19 -11.42
N ALA A 27 0.85 -0.97 -10.11
CA ALA A 27 1.76 -1.57 -9.13
C ALA A 27 1.66 -3.10 -9.10
N ILE A 28 0.46 -3.67 -9.22
CA ILE A 28 0.25 -5.12 -9.28
C ILE A 28 0.90 -5.70 -10.55
N ILE A 29 0.59 -5.16 -11.73
CA ILE A 29 1.19 -5.65 -12.98
C ILE A 29 2.72 -5.48 -12.95
N GLY A 30 3.18 -4.29 -12.60
CA GLY A 30 4.60 -3.94 -12.64
C GLY A 30 5.43 -4.80 -11.70
N SER A 31 5.00 -4.98 -10.45
CA SER A 31 5.73 -5.83 -9.50
C SER A 31 5.81 -7.29 -9.94
N ASN A 32 4.71 -7.87 -10.43
CA ASN A 32 4.68 -9.25 -10.90
C ASN A 32 5.47 -9.44 -12.22
N PHE A 33 5.49 -8.42 -13.09
CA PHE A 33 6.26 -8.47 -14.33
C PHE A 33 7.78 -8.42 -14.07
N ILE A 34 8.23 -7.58 -13.13
CA ILE A 34 9.65 -7.50 -12.77
C ILE A 34 10.10 -8.79 -12.06
N GLU A 35 9.22 -9.41 -11.27
CA GLU A 35 9.46 -10.73 -10.68
C GLU A 35 9.65 -11.81 -11.76
N ASP A 36 8.78 -11.86 -12.77
CA ASP A 36 8.87 -12.85 -13.85
C ASP A 36 10.14 -12.66 -14.72
N LEU A 37 10.68 -11.44 -14.78
CA LEU A 37 11.94 -11.13 -15.45
C LEU A 37 13.18 -11.56 -14.64
N GLY A 38 13.02 -12.03 -13.41
CA GLY A 38 14.12 -12.50 -12.56
C GLY A 38 15.00 -11.38 -11.99
N PHE A 39 14.60 -10.12 -12.12
CA PHE A 39 15.38 -8.98 -11.62
C PHE A 39 15.36 -8.84 -10.08
N LEU A 40 14.52 -9.63 -9.38
CA LEU A 40 14.34 -9.54 -7.93
C LEU A 40 15.25 -10.47 -7.10
N GLY A 41 16.16 -11.22 -7.75
CA GLY A 41 17.02 -12.20 -7.08
C GLY A 41 16.25 -13.45 -6.63
N ASP A 42 16.94 -14.35 -5.91
CA ASP A 42 16.39 -15.66 -5.48
C ASP A 42 15.21 -15.56 -4.51
N ASP A 43 15.05 -14.42 -3.83
CA ASP A 43 14.00 -14.18 -2.84
C ASP A 43 12.65 -13.74 -3.44
N GLY A 44 12.59 -13.46 -4.75
CA GLY A 44 11.35 -13.07 -5.45
C GLY A 44 10.62 -11.86 -4.85
N LEU A 45 9.29 -11.78 -5.06
CA LEU A 45 8.48 -10.74 -4.40
C LEU A 45 8.40 -11.00 -2.89
N ARG A 46 8.97 -10.11 -2.08
CA ARG A 46 8.87 -10.16 -0.60
C ARG A 46 7.44 -9.88 -0.13
N ARG A 47 6.61 -10.91 -0.11
CA ARG A 47 5.23 -10.85 0.37
C ARG A 47 5.18 -10.95 1.90
N GLN A 48 4.23 -10.25 2.52
CA GLN A 48 4.12 -10.24 3.97
C GLN A 48 3.41 -11.50 4.48
N VAL A 49 3.93 -12.07 5.57
CA VAL A 49 3.34 -13.23 6.24
C VAL A 49 1.92 -12.91 6.71
N PHE A 50 0.98 -13.80 6.42
CA PHE A 50 -0.42 -13.59 6.77
C PHE A 50 -0.69 -13.95 8.24
N SER A 51 -0.73 -12.93 9.09
CA SER A 51 -1.17 -13.03 10.48
C SER A 51 -2.41 -12.15 10.66
N PRO A 52 -3.63 -12.70 10.62
CA PRO A 52 -4.85 -11.90 10.60
C PRO A 52 -5.06 -11.10 11.89
N ILE A 53 -4.71 -11.68 13.04
CA ILE A 53 -4.81 -10.98 14.34
C ILE A 53 -3.83 -9.80 14.39
N ALA A 54 -2.58 -10.02 13.99
CA ALA A 54 -1.59 -8.95 13.93
C ALA A 54 -1.98 -7.85 12.94
N ALA A 55 -2.52 -8.23 11.78
CA ALA A 55 -2.98 -7.28 10.77
C ALA A 55 -4.18 -6.44 11.24
N MET A 56 -5.15 -7.05 11.93
CA MET A 56 -6.31 -6.33 12.47
C MET A 56 -5.92 -5.37 13.59
N VAL A 57 -5.21 -5.85 14.60
CA VAL A 57 -4.81 -5.03 15.76
C VAL A 57 -3.83 -3.94 15.31
N GLY A 58 -2.82 -4.30 14.52
CA GLY A 58 -1.84 -3.35 13.99
C GLY A 58 -2.48 -2.32 13.05
N GLY A 59 -3.37 -2.76 12.16
CA GLY A 59 -4.10 -1.88 11.25
C GLY A 59 -5.01 -0.89 11.98
N TYR A 60 -5.69 -1.33 13.03
CA TYR A 60 -6.52 -0.45 13.86
C TYR A 60 -5.69 0.62 14.57
N LEU A 61 -4.62 0.22 15.28
CA LEU A 61 -3.73 1.15 15.97
C LEU A 61 -3.06 2.13 15.02
N PHE A 62 -2.63 1.65 13.85
CA PHE A 62 -2.05 2.49 12.81
C PHE A 62 -3.07 3.48 12.25
N GLY A 63 -4.32 3.06 12.04
CA GLY A 63 -5.41 3.92 11.62
C GLY A 63 -5.71 5.05 12.62
N VAL A 64 -5.79 4.72 13.91
CA VAL A 64 -5.95 5.71 14.98
C VAL A 64 -4.77 6.70 14.99
N GLY A 65 -3.54 6.19 14.87
CA GLY A 65 -2.33 7.01 14.79
C GLY A 65 -2.35 7.99 13.61
N ILE A 66 -2.80 7.56 12.43
CA ILE A 66 -2.94 8.44 11.24
C ILE A 66 -3.89 9.60 11.50
N VAL A 67 -5.01 9.35 12.19
CA VAL A 67 -6.00 10.39 12.49
C VAL A 67 -5.40 11.42 13.47
N ILE A 68 -4.73 10.95 14.51
CA ILE A 68 -4.08 11.83 15.52
C ILE A 68 -2.93 12.63 14.90
N ALA A 69 -2.12 12.01 14.03
CA ALA A 69 -0.98 12.66 13.37
C ALA A 69 -1.39 13.61 12.23
N GLY A 70 -2.65 13.59 11.79
CA GLY A 70 -3.14 14.46 10.71
C GLY A 70 -2.59 14.12 9.32
N GLY A 71 -2.21 12.85 9.09
CA GLY A 71 -1.69 12.38 7.80
C GLY A 71 -1.29 10.91 7.78
N CYS A 72 -1.32 10.28 6.59
CA CYS A 72 -0.69 8.97 6.39
C CYS A 72 0.83 9.11 6.35
N GLY A 73 1.59 8.03 6.62
CA GLY A 73 3.06 8.09 6.72
C GLY A 73 3.75 8.84 5.56
N SER A 74 3.36 8.56 4.31
CA SER A 74 3.86 9.28 3.14
C SER A 74 3.46 10.76 3.09
N GLY A 75 2.25 11.10 3.55
CA GLY A 75 1.76 12.48 3.59
C GLY A 75 2.40 13.31 4.70
N VAL A 76 2.75 12.69 5.83
CA VAL A 76 3.51 13.34 6.90
C VAL A 76 4.94 13.63 6.42
N LEU A 77 5.59 12.69 5.73
CA LEU A 77 6.91 12.91 5.15
C LEU A 77 6.91 14.04 4.11
N TYR A 78 5.90 14.11 3.24
CA TYR A 78 5.75 15.21 2.29
C TYR A 78 5.60 16.57 3.00
N LYS A 79 4.70 16.67 4.00
CA LYS A 79 4.51 17.89 4.80
C LYS A 79 5.76 18.31 5.57
N GLN A 80 6.56 17.35 6.01
CA GLN A 80 7.85 17.63 6.61
C GLN A 80 8.81 18.27 5.60
N GLY A 81 8.78 17.81 4.33
CA GLY A 81 9.52 18.44 3.23
C GLY A 81 9.05 19.86 2.90
N GLU A 82 7.76 20.17 3.12
CA GLU A 82 7.21 21.54 3.02
C GLU A 82 7.57 22.44 4.21
N GLY A 83 8.29 21.94 5.22
CA GLY A 83 8.72 22.71 6.39
C GLY A 83 7.71 22.74 7.54
N GLN A 84 6.71 21.86 7.54
CA GLN A 84 5.73 21.80 8.63
C GLN A 84 6.32 21.14 9.89
N PHE A 85 6.60 21.94 10.93
CA PHE A 85 7.16 21.44 12.20
C PHE A 85 6.33 20.33 12.86
N ALA A 86 4.99 20.42 12.81
CA ALA A 86 4.13 19.38 13.35
C ALA A 86 4.34 18.02 12.65
N ALA A 87 4.61 18.03 11.35
CA ALA A 87 4.89 16.81 10.59
C ALA A 87 6.25 16.21 10.96
N LEU A 88 7.24 17.05 11.26
CA LEU A 88 8.54 16.59 11.76
C LEU A 88 8.41 15.84 13.10
N VAL A 89 7.61 16.38 14.04
CA VAL A 89 7.33 15.71 15.32
C VAL A 89 6.62 14.38 15.10
N ALA A 90 5.63 14.34 14.19
CA ALA A 90 4.92 13.12 13.85
C ALA A 90 5.85 12.04 13.23
N THR A 91 6.75 12.43 12.31
CA THR A 91 7.76 11.53 11.73
C THR A 91 8.70 10.99 12.81
N PHE A 92 9.14 11.83 13.74
CA PHE A 92 10.01 11.40 14.84
C PHE A 92 9.30 10.39 15.75
N GLY A 93 8.04 10.66 16.13
CA GLY A 93 7.23 9.72 16.90
C GLY A 93 7.03 8.39 16.19
N PHE A 94 6.84 8.41 14.87
CA PHE A 94 6.76 7.19 14.05
C PHE A 94 8.08 6.40 14.08
N ALA A 95 9.23 7.07 13.92
CA ALA A 95 10.54 6.44 13.95
C ALA A 95 10.85 5.80 15.32
N VAL A 96 10.59 6.52 16.41
CA VAL A 96 10.78 5.99 17.77
C VAL A 96 9.87 4.78 18.03
N SER A 97 8.60 4.86 17.63
CA SER A 97 7.64 3.76 17.78
C SER A 97 8.06 2.53 16.98
N LEU A 98 8.59 2.72 15.76
CA LEU A 98 9.10 1.65 14.92
C LEU A 98 10.29 0.93 15.58
N ILE A 99 11.26 1.69 16.09
CA ILE A 99 12.43 1.14 16.79
C ILE A 99 11.99 0.41 18.07
N ALA A 100 11.09 1.00 18.85
CA ALA A 100 10.55 0.40 20.06
C ALA A 100 9.81 -0.93 19.81
N THR A 101 9.19 -1.08 18.64
CA THR A 101 8.45 -2.28 18.24
C THR A 101 9.37 -3.37 17.70
N LEU A 102 10.38 -3.00 16.89
CA LEU A 102 11.29 -3.98 16.25
C LEU A 102 12.40 -4.47 17.19
N HIS A 103 13.03 -3.54 17.92
CA HIS A 103 14.20 -3.80 18.76
C HIS A 103 14.00 -3.44 20.22
N GLY A 104 12.88 -2.82 20.57
CA GLY A 104 12.63 -2.32 21.91
C GLY A 104 11.71 -3.22 22.75
N PRO A 105 11.09 -2.64 23.80
CA PRO A 105 10.36 -3.39 24.81
C PRO A 105 9.02 -3.96 24.32
N LEU A 106 8.52 -3.50 23.16
CA LEU A 106 7.29 -4.04 22.57
C LEU A 106 7.54 -5.27 21.70
N GLN A 107 8.80 -5.67 21.49
CA GLN A 107 9.16 -6.85 20.72
C GLN A 107 8.48 -8.15 21.21
N PRO A 108 8.41 -8.48 22.53
CA PRO A 108 7.72 -9.69 23.00
C PRO A 108 6.23 -9.68 22.68
N ILE A 109 5.58 -8.51 22.80
CA ILE A 109 4.16 -8.33 22.47
C ILE A 109 3.96 -8.52 20.96
N MET A 110 4.80 -7.90 20.13
CA MET A 110 4.75 -8.08 18.68
C MET A 110 4.93 -9.55 18.29
N LYS A 111 5.88 -10.26 18.91
CA LYS A 111 6.11 -11.70 18.67
C LYS A 111 4.93 -12.55 19.13
N ALA A 112 4.34 -12.25 20.29
CA ALA A 112 3.17 -12.93 20.82
C ALA A 112 1.96 -12.77 19.88
N ILE A 113 1.70 -11.56 19.37
CA ILE A 113 0.60 -11.32 18.44
C ILE A 113 0.88 -11.96 17.07
N LYS A 114 2.13 -11.93 16.60
CA LYS A 114 2.56 -12.58 15.34
C LYS A 114 2.69 -14.10 15.45
N SER A 115 2.52 -14.70 16.63
CA SER A 115 2.58 -16.15 16.80
C SER A 115 1.36 -16.85 16.19
N TYR A 116 0.22 -16.16 16.15
CA TYR A 116 -0.99 -16.62 15.47
C TYR A 116 -0.88 -16.35 13.96
N ARG A 117 -0.16 -17.24 13.28
CA ARG A 117 -0.02 -17.24 11.82
C ARG A 117 -1.02 -18.21 11.24
N VAL A 118 -1.74 -17.75 10.23
CA VAL A 118 -2.59 -18.64 9.42
C VAL A 118 -1.81 -18.94 8.16
N SER A 119 -1.15 -20.10 8.14
CA SER A 119 -0.50 -20.62 6.93
C SER A 119 -1.53 -21.42 6.12
N ILE A 120 -1.40 -21.34 4.80
CA ILE A 120 -2.17 -22.18 3.89
C ILE A 120 -1.25 -23.32 3.48
N GLY A 121 -1.55 -24.53 3.97
CA GLY A 121 -0.73 -25.74 3.81
C GLY A 121 -0.26 -26.33 5.15
N THR A 122 -0.17 -27.66 5.22
CA THR A 122 0.39 -28.45 6.33
C THR A 122 1.67 -29.14 5.87
N GLY A 123 2.81 -28.91 6.54
CA GLY A 123 4.09 -29.58 6.25
C GLY A 123 5.23 -28.62 5.85
N GLU A 124 6.30 -29.17 5.26
CA GLU A 124 7.52 -28.44 4.83
C GLU A 124 7.27 -27.46 3.66
N ASP A 125 6.12 -27.57 2.98
CA ASP A 125 5.68 -26.68 1.89
C ASP A 125 4.67 -25.59 2.37
N ALA A 126 4.67 -25.26 3.66
CA ALA A 126 3.75 -24.26 4.20
C ALA A 126 4.03 -22.87 3.60
N ILE A 127 3.16 -22.43 2.69
CA ILE A 127 3.20 -21.08 2.12
C ILE A 127 2.83 -20.10 3.25
N THR A 128 3.88 -19.52 3.84
CA THR A 128 3.73 -18.53 4.91
C THR A 128 3.29 -17.16 4.39
N THR A 129 3.35 -16.95 3.07
CA THR A 129 2.96 -15.71 2.37
C THR A 129 1.86 -15.99 1.34
N PRO A 130 0.64 -16.33 1.78
CA PRO A 130 -0.40 -16.76 0.88
C PRO A 130 -0.77 -15.65 -0.11
N ALA A 131 -0.73 -16.02 -1.37
CA ALA A 131 -1.18 -15.24 -2.48
C ALA A 131 -2.55 -15.66 -2.97
N LEU A 132 -3.24 -14.72 -3.62
CA LEU A 132 -4.59 -14.98 -4.11
C LEU A 132 -4.59 -16.11 -5.15
N TRP A 133 -3.48 -16.29 -5.89
CA TRP A 133 -3.30 -17.39 -6.83
C TRP A 133 -2.97 -18.74 -6.16
N ASP A 134 -2.44 -18.76 -4.94
CA ASP A 134 -2.14 -20.02 -4.23
C ASP A 134 -3.42 -20.81 -3.88
N PHE A 135 -4.56 -20.14 -3.80
CA PHE A 135 -5.87 -20.78 -3.63
C PHE A 135 -6.40 -21.45 -4.91
N PHE A 136 -5.92 -21.05 -6.09
CA PHE A 136 -6.42 -21.51 -7.39
C PHE A 136 -5.39 -22.35 -8.17
N GLY A 137 -4.18 -22.52 -7.64
CA GLY A 137 -3.10 -23.33 -8.20
C GLY A 137 -1.81 -22.54 -8.49
N GLN A 138 -0.65 -23.13 -8.20
CA GLN A 138 0.68 -22.49 -8.35
C GLN A 138 1.22 -22.46 -9.80
N SER A 139 0.34 -22.31 -10.80
CA SER A 139 0.77 -22.16 -12.20
C SER A 139 1.01 -20.69 -12.55
N LEU A 140 2.01 -20.44 -13.41
CA LEU A 140 2.26 -19.13 -14.02
C LEU A 140 1.00 -18.62 -14.76
N THR A 141 0.23 -19.51 -15.38
CA THR A 141 -1.03 -19.15 -16.05
C THR A 141 -2.11 -18.73 -15.06
N THR A 142 -2.18 -19.37 -13.88
CA THR A 142 -3.12 -19.02 -12.81
C THR A 142 -2.77 -17.67 -12.20
N LYS A 143 -1.48 -17.36 -12.01
CA LYS A 143 -1.01 -16.05 -11.54
C LYS A 143 -1.52 -14.91 -12.44
N TRP A 144 -1.27 -15.00 -13.74
CA TRP A 144 -1.71 -13.98 -14.70
C TRP A 144 -3.22 -13.96 -14.91
N ALA A 145 -3.90 -15.10 -14.84
CA ALA A 145 -5.37 -15.17 -14.92
C ALA A 145 -6.04 -14.43 -13.75
N VAL A 146 -5.55 -14.62 -12.52
CA VAL A 146 -6.08 -13.92 -11.33
C VAL A 146 -5.82 -12.42 -11.43
N ILE A 147 -4.63 -12.01 -11.85
CA ILE A 147 -4.30 -10.59 -12.07
C ILE A 147 -5.21 -9.98 -13.13
N ALA A 148 -5.46 -10.68 -14.24
CA ALA A 148 -6.34 -10.22 -15.31
C ALA A 148 -7.79 -10.05 -14.82
N ILE A 149 -8.32 -10.96 -14.00
CA ILE A 149 -9.67 -10.86 -13.42
C ILE A 149 -9.76 -9.63 -12.50
N VAL A 150 -8.79 -9.44 -11.61
CA VAL A 150 -8.76 -8.29 -10.69
C VAL A 150 -8.75 -6.98 -11.47
N ILE A 151 -7.93 -6.90 -12.52
CA ILE A 151 -7.84 -5.70 -13.37
C ILE A 151 -9.14 -5.51 -14.19
N ALA A 152 -9.74 -6.59 -14.69
CA ALA A 152 -11.01 -6.52 -15.41
C ALA A 152 -12.15 -5.97 -14.54
N ILE A 153 -12.10 -6.16 -13.21
CA ILE A 153 -13.03 -5.54 -12.26
C ILE A 153 -12.71 -4.06 -12.03
N ILE A 154 -11.43 -3.69 -11.98
CA ILE A 154 -10.98 -2.31 -11.74
C ILE A 154 -11.26 -1.39 -12.95
N ILE A 155 -11.00 -1.88 -14.17
CA ILE A 155 -11.15 -1.13 -15.42
C ILE A 155 -12.52 -0.44 -15.57
N PRO A 156 -13.67 -1.10 -15.43
CA PRO A 156 -14.98 -0.46 -15.62
C PRO A 156 -15.24 0.65 -14.59
N ILE A 157 -14.77 0.50 -13.36
CA ILE A 157 -14.91 1.50 -12.29
C ILE A 157 -14.11 2.76 -12.61
N VAL A 158 -12.91 2.57 -13.16
CA VAL A 158 -12.02 3.65 -13.61
C VAL A 158 -12.59 4.35 -14.84
N LEU A 159 -12.98 3.61 -15.88
CA LEU A 159 -13.45 4.16 -17.15
C LEU A 159 -14.77 4.93 -17.01
N LYS A 160 -15.65 4.52 -16.08
CA LYS A 160 -16.89 5.27 -15.76
C LYS A 160 -16.63 6.70 -15.29
N GLY A 161 -15.41 7.01 -14.83
CA GLY A 161 -15.03 8.34 -14.41
C GLY A 161 -14.58 9.30 -15.50
N ARG A 162 -14.52 8.86 -16.77
CA ARG A 162 -13.92 9.62 -17.87
C ARG A 162 -12.58 10.26 -17.47
N PRO A 163 -11.61 9.46 -16.98
CA PRO A 163 -10.35 9.98 -16.42
C PRO A 163 -9.54 10.81 -17.42
N PHE A 164 -9.76 10.61 -18.72
CA PHE A 164 -9.08 11.31 -19.82
C PHE A 164 -9.92 12.43 -20.47
N ALA A 165 -11.14 12.70 -20.00
CA ALA A 165 -12.00 13.74 -20.58
C ALA A 165 -11.74 15.14 -20.00
N ALA A 166 -11.10 15.22 -18.83
CA ALA A 166 -10.62 16.50 -18.31
C ALA A 166 -9.33 16.87 -19.06
N GLY A 167 -9.45 17.73 -20.07
CA GLY A 167 -8.29 18.31 -20.75
C GLY A 167 -7.31 18.91 -19.74
N ALA A 168 -6.01 18.85 -20.05
CA ALA A 168 -4.93 19.33 -19.20
C ALA A 168 -5.27 20.73 -18.64
N LYS A 169 -5.55 20.82 -17.33
CA LYS A 169 -5.75 22.11 -16.70
C LYS A 169 -4.43 22.87 -16.81
N LYS A 170 -4.52 24.07 -17.39
CA LYS A 170 -3.42 25.02 -17.60
C LYS A 170 -2.78 25.33 -16.25
N GLY A 171 -1.71 24.62 -15.93
CA GLY A 171 -0.90 24.75 -14.73
C GLY A 171 0.56 24.47 -15.07
N TRP A 172 1.46 24.94 -14.22
CA TRP A 172 2.91 24.79 -14.44
C TRP A 172 3.29 23.32 -14.59
N SER A 173 4.17 23.03 -15.56
CA SER A 173 4.69 21.69 -15.74
C SER A 173 5.45 21.29 -14.49
N TRP A 174 5.30 20.02 -14.10
CA TRP A 174 5.96 19.45 -12.93
C TRP A 174 7.49 19.60 -13.00
N SER A 175 8.04 19.67 -14.21
CA SER A 175 9.45 20.00 -14.47
C SER A 175 9.83 21.43 -14.06
N VAL A 176 8.96 22.43 -14.26
CA VAL A 176 9.22 23.82 -13.84
C VAL A 176 9.06 23.95 -12.33
N GLY A 177 8.07 23.30 -11.73
CA GLY A 177 7.95 23.24 -10.26
C GLY A 177 9.15 22.55 -9.60
N GLY A 178 9.62 21.45 -10.18
CA GLY A 178 10.82 20.75 -9.73
C GLY A 178 12.10 21.58 -9.87
N ALA A 179 12.25 22.35 -10.95
CA ALA A 179 13.39 23.24 -11.15
C ALA A 179 13.39 24.46 -10.21
N VAL A 180 12.21 24.97 -9.83
CA VAL A 180 12.07 26.13 -8.94
C VAL A 180 12.24 25.75 -7.45
N ILE A 181 11.86 24.54 -7.07
CA ILE A 181 12.00 24.05 -5.67
C ILE A 181 13.38 23.37 -5.46
N GLY A 182 14.00 22.88 -6.53
CA GLY A 182 15.28 22.16 -6.49
C GLY A 182 16.53 23.05 -6.61
N LEU A 183 16.39 24.37 -6.66
CA LEU A 183 17.46 25.39 -6.62
C LEU A 183 17.28 26.25 -5.38
#